data_AF-A0A7K2L1B7-F1
#
_entry.id   AF-A0A7K2L1B7-F1
#
_cell.length_a   1.000
_cell.length_b   1.000
_cell.length_c   1.000
_cell.angle_alpha   90.00
_cell.angle_beta   90.00
_cell.angle_gamma   90.00
#
_symmetry.space_group_name_H-M   'P 1'
#
loop_
_entity.id
_entity.type
_entity.pdbx_description
1 polymer ?
#
loop_
_entity_poly.entity_id
_entity_poly.type
_entity_poly.pdbx_seq_one_letter_code
_entity_poly.pdbx_strand_id
1 'polypeptide(L)'
;SGEVLVMSDGTPWRPLVHAADIARAFTAALTAPREAVHDRAFNIGSEVNNVTVAEIAEQVAEAVDGSKVVITGETGADPRSYRVDFARFREALPGFDCEWTVKRGALELADAYRAFGLTREDFERRFTRLAVLRSASESGAVDDTLRWRR
;
A
#
# COMPACT_ATOMS: atom_id res chain seq x y z
N SER A 1 -16.76 -8.53 11.81
CA SER A 1 -17.14 -9.57 10.83
C SER A 1 -16.03 -10.57 10.55
N GLY A 2 -14.73 -10.24 10.75
CA GLY A 2 -13.64 -11.16 10.39
C GLY A 2 -13.52 -11.34 8.88
N GLU A 3 -13.93 -10.33 8.12
CA GLU A 3 -14.05 -10.40 6.67
C GLU A 3 -13.06 -9.43 6.04
N VAL A 4 -12.28 -9.95 5.09
CA VAL A 4 -11.50 -9.14 4.16
C VAL A 4 -12.39 -8.92 2.94
N LEU A 5 -13.03 -7.75 2.89
CA LEU A 5 -14.02 -7.42 1.87
C LEU A 5 -13.35 -6.83 0.62
N VAL A 6 -13.59 -7.46 -0.52
CA VAL A 6 -13.23 -6.96 -1.85
C VAL A 6 -14.51 -6.60 -2.58
N MET A 7 -14.73 -5.30 -2.78
CA MET A 7 -15.97 -4.81 -3.40
C MET A 7 -15.99 -4.95 -4.93
N SER A 8 -14.83 -5.12 -5.56
CA SER A 8 -14.72 -5.41 -6.99
C SER A 8 -14.73 -6.92 -7.26
N ASP A 9 -14.51 -7.31 -8.52
CA ASP A 9 -14.36 -8.71 -8.94
C ASP A 9 -13.01 -9.34 -8.55
N GLY A 10 -12.09 -8.56 -7.96
CA GLY A 10 -10.79 -9.02 -7.47
C GLY A 10 -9.73 -9.30 -8.56
N THR A 11 -10.10 -9.29 -9.85
CA THR A 11 -9.22 -9.64 -10.97
C THR A 11 -8.10 -8.64 -11.33
N PRO A 12 -8.18 -7.34 -11.02
CA PRO A 12 -7.14 -6.39 -11.43
C PRO A 12 -5.80 -6.61 -10.74
N TRP A 13 -4.72 -6.36 -11.49
CA TRP A 13 -3.34 -6.48 -11.00
C TRP A 13 -2.89 -5.24 -10.24
N ARG A 14 -2.12 -5.44 -9.17
CA ARG A 14 -1.50 -4.40 -8.36
C ARG A 14 -0.02 -4.75 -8.13
N PRO A 15 0.90 -3.83 -8.45
CA PRO A 15 2.29 -3.92 -8.04
C PRO A 15 2.43 -3.33 -6.63
N LEU A 16 2.54 -4.17 -5.60
CA LEU A 16 2.77 -3.69 -4.24
C LEU A 16 4.27 -3.63 -3.92
N VAL A 17 4.67 -2.62 -3.15
CA VAL A 17 6.04 -2.49 -2.64
C VAL A 17 6.00 -1.97 -1.21
N HIS A 18 6.83 -2.55 -0.36
CA HIS A 18 6.89 -2.15 1.04
C HIS A 18 7.64 -0.82 1.22
N ALA A 19 7.22 0.01 2.18
CA ALA A 19 7.83 1.31 2.41
C ALA A 19 9.33 1.20 2.75
N ALA A 20 9.75 0.14 3.45
CA ALA A 20 11.16 -0.12 3.73
C ALA A 20 11.97 -0.40 2.45
N ASP A 21 11.41 -1.12 1.49
CA ASP A 21 12.08 -1.37 0.20
C ASP A 21 12.19 -0.10 -0.65
N ILE A 22 11.17 0.77 -0.61
CA ILE A 22 11.26 2.12 -1.22
C ILE A 22 12.42 2.90 -0.59
N ALA A 23 12.51 2.93 0.74
CA ALA A 23 13.58 3.63 1.44
C ALA A 23 14.98 3.06 1.14
N ARG A 24 15.11 1.73 1.08
CA ARG A 24 16.34 1.06 0.66
C ARG A 24 16.72 1.41 -0.78
N ALA A 25 15.75 1.46 -1.70
CA ALA A 25 15.99 1.85 -3.09
C ALA A 25 16.51 3.29 -3.19
N PHE A 26 15.94 4.23 -2.43
CA PHE A 26 16.46 5.61 -2.37
C PHE A 26 17.89 5.65 -1.84
N THR A 27 18.16 4.92 -0.75
CA THR A 27 19.51 4.87 -0.15
C THR A 27 20.54 4.28 -1.12
N ALA A 28 20.16 3.22 -1.85
CA ALA A 28 21.00 2.62 -2.88
C ALA A 28 21.26 3.60 -4.04
N ALA A 29 20.22 4.29 -4.52
CA ALA A 29 20.34 5.26 -5.60
C ALA A 29 21.22 6.47 -5.24
N LEU A 30 21.22 6.90 -3.96
CA LEU A 30 22.07 8.01 -3.48
C LEU A 30 23.56 7.69 -3.51
N THR A 31 23.93 6.41 -3.44
CA THR A 31 25.33 5.96 -3.40
C THR A 31 25.79 5.31 -4.71
N ALA A 32 24.87 5.12 -5.66
CA ALA A 32 25.15 4.52 -6.96
C ALA A 32 25.97 5.46 -7.87
N PRO A 33 26.76 4.91 -8.80
CA PRO A 33 27.43 5.71 -9.83
C PRO A 33 26.42 6.55 -10.60
N ARG A 34 26.75 7.82 -10.86
CA ARG A 34 25.85 8.79 -11.49
C ARG A 34 25.32 8.26 -12.83
N GLU A 35 26.18 7.69 -13.65
CA GLU A 35 25.87 7.13 -14.96
C GLU A 35 24.87 5.96 -14.92
N ALA A 36 24.75 5.28 -13.77
CA ALA A 36 23.78 4.21 -13.60
C ALA A 36 22.35 4.74 -13.40
N VAL A 37 22.20 5.88 -12.71
CA VAL A 37 20.89 6.34 -12.19
C VAL A 37 20.44 7.73 -12.65
N HIS A 38 21.35 8.59 -13.10
CA HIS A 38 21.03 9.97 -13.43
C HIS A 38 20.08 10.08 -14.61
N ASP A 39 19.04 10.90 -14.45
CA ASP A 39 18.03 11.23 -15.48
C ASP A 39 17.35 9.97 -16.07
N ARG A 40 17.09 8.99 -15.20
CA ARG A 40 16.42 7.74 -15.54
C ARG A 40 15.22 7.50 -14.65
N ALA A 41 14.12 7.08 -15.27
CA ALA A 41 12.94 6.62 -14.55
C ALA A 41 13.10 5.13 -14.20
N PHE A 42 12.81 4.79 -12.94
CA PHE A 42 12.85 3.44 -12.42
C PHE A 42 11.54 3.09 -11.71
N ASN A 43 11.05 1.88 -11.94
CA ASN A 43 10.05 1.27 -11.07
C ASN A 43 10.76 0.57 -9.92
N ILE A 44 10.24 0.71 -8.71
CA ILE A 44 10.79 0.06 -7.52
C ILE A 44 9.79 -0.98 -7.01
N GLY A 45 10.26 -2.21 -6.84
CA GLY A 45 9.44 -3.33 -6.41
C GLY A 45 10.05 -4.66 -6.85
N SER A 46 9.25 -5.72 -6.74
CA SER A 46 9.59 -7.07 -7.19
C SER A 46 8.38 -7.69 -7.88
N GLU A 47 8.62 -8.46 -8.92
CA GLU A 47 7.58 -9.14 -9.68
C GLU A 47 6.82 -10.17 -8.84
N VAL A 48 7.41 -10.65 -7.74
CA VAL A 48 6.74 -11.48 -6.72
C VAL A 48 5.53 -10.77 -6.10
N ASN A 49 5.57 -9.43 -6.05
CA ASN A 49 4.48 -8.61 -5.52
C ASN A 49 3.59 -7.99 -6.61
N ASN A 50 3.75 -8.40 -7.87
CA ASN A 50 2.69 -8.22 -8.86
C ASN A 50 1.63 -9.28 -8.60
N VAL A 51 0.55 -8.89 -7.93
CA VAL A 51 -0.55 -9.79 -7.55
C VAL A 51 -1.90 -9.15 -7.84
N THR A 52 -2.93 -9.95 -7.98
CA THR A 52 -4.32 -9.50 -8.12
C THR A 52 -4.88 -9.01 -6.79
N VAL A 53 -5.96 -8.23 -6.84
CA VAL A 53 -6.66 -7.79 -5.62
C VAL A 53 -7.17 -8.98 -4.79
N ALA A 54 -7.62 -10.06 -5.44
CA ALA A 54 -8.00 -11.30 -4.78
C ALA A 54 -6.84 -11.93 -4.01
N GLU A 55 -5.67 -12.08 -4.65
CA GLU A 55 -4.47 -12.65 -4.01
C GLU A 55 -3.97 -11.79 -2.84
N ILE A 56 -4.09 -10.45 -2.92
CA ILE A 56 -3.80 -9.57 -1.78
C ILE A 56 -4.73 -9.91 -0.61
N ALA A 57 -6.02 -10.02 -0.87
CA ALA A 57 -7.00 -10.32 0.17
C ALA A 57 -6.76 -11.69 0.82
N GLU A 58 -6.38 -12.69 0.02
CA GLU A 58 -6.00 -14.03 0.52
C GLU A 58 -4.77 -13.97 1.42
N GLN A 59 -3.69 -13.31 0.98
CA GLN A 59 -2.47 -13.19 1.79
C GLN A 59 -2.72 -12.44 3.11
N VAL A 60 -3.61 -11.44 3.10
CA VAL A 60 -4.07 -10.73 4.30
C VAL A 60 -4.90 -11.65 5.20
N ALA A 61 -5.85 -12.42 4.64
CA ALA A 61 -6.68 -13.32 5.42
C ALA A 61 -5.84 -14.41 6.10
N GLU A 62 -4.85 -14.96 5.41
CA GLU A 62 -3.91 -15.88 6.01
C GLU A 62 -2.96 -15.23 7.04
N ALA A 63 -2.77 -13.90 7.02
CA ALA A 63 -1.90 -13.18 7.97
C ALA A 63 -2.66 -12.78 9.25
N VAL A 64 -3.99 -12.74 9.18
CA VAL A 64 -4.87 -12.34 10.28
C VAL A 64 -5.81 -13.49 10.60
N ASP A 65 -5.38 -14.34 11.54
CA ASP A 65 -6.13 -15.52 11.97
C ASP A 65 -7.62 -15.25 12.21
N GLY A 66 -8.46 -16.14 11.70
CA GLY A 66 -9.92 -16.02 11.78
C GLY A 66 -10.54 -15.10 10.73
N SER A 67 -9.74 -14.52 9.83
CA SER A 67 -10.25 -13.77 8.68
C SER A 67 -10.64 -14.68 7.52
N LYS A 68 -11.66 -14.28 6.77
CA LYS A 68 -12.06 -14.91 5.50
C LYS A 68 -12.21 -13.85 4.40
N VAL A 69 -11.84 -14.19 3.18
CA VAL A 69 -12.03 -13.31 2.02
C VAL A 69 -13.49 -13.35 1.58
N VAL A 70 -14.05 -12.18 1.28
CA VAL A 70 -15.38 -12.03 0.69
C VAL A 70 -15.26 -11.09 -0.52
N ILE A 71 -15.40 -11.64 -1.72
CA ILE A 71 -15.41 -10.87 -2.98
C ILE A 71 -16.87 -10.67 -3.39
N THR A 72 -17.34 -9.42 -3.41
CA THR A 72 -18.77 -9.13 -3.66
C THR A 72 -19.06 -8.72 -5.11
N GLY A 73 -18.08 -8.13 -5.82
CA GLY A 73 -18.28 -7.63 -7.18
C GLY A 73 -19.25 -6.45 -7.30
N GLU A 74 -19.70 -5.86 -6.18
CA GLU A 74 -20.69 -4.79 -6.11
C GLU A 74 -20.30 -3.54 -6.90
N THR A 75 -19.02 -3.21 -6.97
CA THR A 75 -18.53 -2.03 -7.69
C THR A 75 -18.20 -2.29 -9.16
N GLY A 76 -18.42 -3.52 -9.66
CA GLY A 76 -18.07 -3.92 -11.02
C GLY A 76 -16.56 -4.00 -11.27
N ALA A 77 -16.18 -4.03 -12.55
CA ALA A 77 -14.78 -4.11 -12.97
C ALA A 77 -14.03 -2.80 -12.65
N ASP A 78 -12.98 -2.88 -11.84
CA ASP A 78 -12.08 -1.74 -11.62
C ASP A 78 -11.13 -1.61 -12.83
N PRO A 79 -11.21 -0.52 -13.61
CA PRO A 79 -10.46 -0.38 -14.85
C PRO A 79 -8.95 -0.21 -14.61
N ARG A 80 -8.53 0.06 -13.37
CA ARG A 80 -7.11 0.20 -13.04
C ARG A 80 -6.54 -1.20 -12.88
N SER A 81 -5.59 -1.57 -13.73
CA SER A 81 -4.88 -2.86 -13.64
C SER A 81 -3.46 -2.66 -14.17
N TYR A 82 -2.47 -2.91 -13.33
CA TYR A 82 -1.06 -2.71 -13.69
C TYR A 82 -0.23 -3.90 -13.22
N ARG A 83 0.67 -4.34 -14.10
CA ARG A 83 1.71 -5.33 -13.80
C ARG A 83 3.02 -4.73 -14.27
N VAL A 84 3.99 -4.61 -13.36
CA VAL A 84 5.15 -3.76 -13.58
C VAL A 84 6.41 -4.61 -13.66
N ASP A 85 7.27 -4.27 -14.61
CA ASP A 85 8.63 -4.79 -14.71
C ASP A 85 9.58 -3.89 -13.90
N PHE A 86 10.36 -4.52 -13.01
CA PHE A 86 11.30 -3.86 -12.11
C PHE A 86 12.77 -4.13 -12.49
N ALA A 87 13.02 -4.88 -13.58
CA ALA A 87 14.36 -5.29 -14.00
C ALA A 87 15.33 -4.12 -14.17
N ARG A 88 14.85 -2.99 -14.73
CA ARG A 88 15.69 -1.81 -15.00
C ARG A 88 16.43 -1.29 -13.76
N PHE A 89 15.81 -1.31 -12.57
CA PHE A 89 16.49 -0.85 -11.36
C PHE A 89 17.52 -1.86 -10.86
N ARG A 90 17.18 -3.15 -10.88
CA ARG A 90 18.12 -4.24 -10.50
C ARG A 90 19.33 -4.32 -11.43
N GLU A 91 19.13 -4.06 -12.72
CA GLU A 91 20.23 -4.00 -13.70
C GLU A 91 21.13 -2.78 -13.48
N ALA A 92 20.55 -1.62 -13.13
CA ALA A 92 21.31 -0.41 -12.86
C ALA A 92 22.11 -0.49 -11.54
N LEU A 93 21.58 -1.20 -10.53
CA LEU A 93 22.24 -1.41 -9.24
C LEU A 93 22.32 -2.91 -8.91
N PRO A 94 23.29 -3.63 -9.48
CA PRO A 94 23.51 -5.05 -9.17
C PRO A 94 23.70 -5.27 -7.67
N GLY A 95 22.95 -6.21 -7.10
CA GLY A 95 22.94 -6.49 -5.66
C GLY A 95 21.82 -5.82 -4.87
N PHE A 96 21.05 -4.92 -5.48
CA PHE A 96 19.77 -4.47 -4.91
C PHE A 96 18.66 -5.49 -5.20
N ASP A 97 17.91 -5.87 -4.16
CA ASP A 97 16.64 -6.57 -4.30
C ASP A 97 15.67 -6.13 -3.20
N CYS A 98 14.37 -6.23 -3.47
CA CYS A 98 13.33 -6.00 -2.47
C CYS A 98 13.29 -7.17 -1.49
N GLU A 99 13.16 -6.88 -0.20
CA GLU A 99 13.18 -7.91 0.84
C GLU A 99 11.77 -8.35 1.24
N TRP A 100 10.76 -7.52 0.95
CA TRP A 100 9.41 -7.73 1.46
C TRP A 100 8.49 -8.36 0.43
N THR A 101 7.69 -9.32 0.90
CA THR A 101 6.52 -9.81 0.18
C THR A 101 5.24 -9.18 0.72
N VAL A 102 4.17 -9.19 -0.05
CA VAL A 102 2.84 -8.74 0.40
C VAL A 102 2.43 -9.43 1.70
N LYS A 103 2.61 -10.76 1.78
CA LYS A 103 2.37 -11.55 3.00
C LYS A 103 3.16 -11.06 4.21
N ARG A 104 4.47 -10.82 4.07
CA ARG A 104 5.33 -10.34 5.16
C ARG A 104 4.89 -8.95 5.64
N GLY A 105 4.55 -8.06 4.71
CA GLY A 105 4.02 -6.74 5.05
C GLY A 105 2.66 -6.83 5.77
N ALA A 106 1.77 -7.75 5.35
CA ALA A 106 0.50 -7.97 6.03
C ALA A 106 0.67 -8.44 7.48
N LEU A 107 1.63 -9.34 7.73
CA LEU A 107 1.98 -9.78 9.09
C LEU A 107 2.53 -8.63 9.94
N GLU A 108 3.47 -7.86 9.39
CA GLU A 108 4.05 -6.70 10.09
C GLU A 108 2.97 -5.67 10.47
N LEU A 109 2.05 -5.35 9.54
CA LEU A 109 0.96 -4.43 9.82
C LEU A 109 0.00 -4.98 10.87
N ALA A 110 -0.35 -6.27 10.80
CA ALA A 110 -1.22 -6.90 11.79
C ALA A 110 -0.61 -6.85 13.20
N ASP A 111 0.69 -7.12 13.31
CA ASP A 111 1.42 -7.04 14.59
C ASP A 111 1.52 -5.61 15.09
N ALA A 112 1.84 -4.65 14.22
CA ALA A 112 1.90 -3.23 14.57
C ALA A 112 0.54 -2.71 15.07
N TYR A 113 -0.55 -3.05 14.39
CA TYR A 113 -1.89 -2.62 14.80
C TYR A 113 -2.28 -3.14 16.19
N ARG A 114 -1.89 -4.37 16.53
CA ARG A 114 -2.09 -4.93 17.87
C ARG A 114 -1.19 -4.26 18.90
N ALA A 115 0.10 -4.11 18.59
CA ALA A 115 1.10 -3.54 19.49
C ALA A 115 0.79 -2.08 19.87
N PHE A 116 0.31 -1.28 18.91
CA PHE A 116 -0.06 0.11 19.12
C PHE A 116 -1.54 0.32 19.48
N GLY A 117 -2.31 -0.76 19.63
CA GLY A 117 -3.69 -0.71 20.09
C GLY A 117 -4.64 0.03 19.13
N LEU A 118 -4.49 -0.16 17.82
CA LEU A 118 -5.36 0.47 16.82
C LEU A 118 -6.82 0.07 17.07
N THR A 119 -7.66 1.05 17.41
CA THR A 119 -9.10 0.83 17.58
C THR A 119 -9.87 1.11 16.29
N ARG A 120 -11.12 0.62 16.25
CA ARG A 120 -12.06 1.00 15.18
C ARG A 120 -12.26 2.52 15.12
N GLU A 121 -12.39 3.17 16.26
CA GLU A 121 -12.59 4.62 16.31
C GLU A 121 -11.37 5.37 15.76
N ASP A 122 -10.16 4.96 16.12
CA ASP A 122 -8.93 5.54 15.56
C ASP A 122 -8.91 5.42 14.04
N PHE A 123 -9.22 4.23 13.51
CA PHE A 123 -9.25 4.00 12.07
C PHE A 123 -10.30 4.88 11.38
N GLU A 124 -11.55 4.86 11.87
CA GLU A 124 -12.68 5.54 11.22
C GLU A 124 -12.64 7.06 11.35
N ARG A 125 -12.05 7.59 12.42
CA ARG A 125 -12.08 9.04 12.71
C ARG A 125 -10.73 9.72 12.62
N ARG A 126 -9.68 9.13 13.18
CA ARG A 126 -8.36 9.78 13.33
C ARG A 126 -7.46 9.56 12.12
N PHE A 127 -7.45 8.34 11.58
CA PHE A 127 -6.56 7.96 10.47
C PHE A 127 -7.26 7.95 9.10
N THR A 128 -8.58 8.19 9.06
CA THR A 128 -9.32 8.38 7.81
C THR A 128 -9.39 9.86 7.44
N ARG A 129 -8.64 10.26 6.40
CA ARG A 129 -8.55 11.65 5.93
C ARG A 129 -9.91 12.33 5.75
N LEU A 130 -10.88 11.64 5.14
CA LEU A 130 -12.19 12.23 4.87
C LEU A 130 -12.97 12.54 6.15
N ALA A 131 -12.85 11.70 7.19
CA ALA A 131 -13.47 11.94 8.49
C ALA A 131 -12.83 13.13 9.20
N VAL A 132 -11.49 13.21 9.18
CA VAL A 132 -10.74 14.35 9.75
C VAL A 132 -11.12 15.66 9.06
N LEU A 133 -11.13 15.69 7.73
CA LEU A 133 -11.49 16.90 6.97
C LEU A 133 -12.93 17.31 7.24
N ARG A 134 -13.87 16.36 7.26
CA ARG A 134 -15.28 16.65 7.58
C ARG A 134 -15.43 17.27 8.96
N SER A 135 -14.80 16.68 9.98
CA SER A 135 -14.84 17.20 11.34
C SER A 135 -14.22 18.60 11.45
N ALA A 136 -13.11 18.84 10.75
CA ALA A 136 -12.48 20.17 10.70
C ALA A 136 -13.37 21.21 10.01
N SER A 137 -14.08 20.83 8.93
CA SER A 137 -15.01 21.72 8.24
C SER A 137 -16.25 22.01 9.08
N GLU A 138 -16.85 20.99 9.70
CA GLU A 138 -18.05 21.12 10.55
C GLU A 138 -17.77 21.95 11.82
N SER A 139 -16.56 21.87 12.37
CA SER A 139 -16.14 22.71 13.51
C SER A 139 -15.74 24.13 13.10
N GLY A 140 -15.70 24.44 11.81
CA GLY A 140 -15.25 25.74 11.28
C GLY A 140 -13.74 25.97 11.41
N ALA A 141 -12.96 24.96 11.80
CA ALA A 141 -11.51 25.06 11.93
C ALA A 141 -10.81 25.18 10.57
N VAL A 142 -11.43 24.65 9.50
CA VAL A 142 -11.03 24.92 8.11
C VAL A 142 -12.10 25.69 7.34
N ASP A 143 -11.68 26.49 6.37
CA ASP A 143 -12.57 27.21 5.45
C ASP A 143 -13.02 26.35 4.26
N ASP A 144 -13.86 26.94 3.39
CA ASP A 144 -14.42 26.27 2.22
C ASP A 144 -13.36 25.96 1.15
N THR A 145 -12.13 26.45 1.32
CA THR A 145 -10.95 26.12 0.50
C THR A 145 -10.05 25.08 1.16
N LEU A 146 -10.52 24.47 2.26
CA LEU A 146 -9.82 23.48 3.07
C LEU A 146 -8.51 23.99 3.70
N ARG A 147 -8.46 25.28 4.05
CA ARG A 147 -7.34 25.89 4.78
C ARG A 147 -7.72 26.16 6.23
N TRP A 148 -6.77 26.00 7.14
CA TRP A 148 -6.97 26.34 8.56
C TRP A 148 -7.31 27.83 8.71
N ARG A 149 -8.41 28.11 9.42
CA ARG A 149 -8.73 29.47 9.85
C ARG A 149 -7.77 29.85 10.98
N ARG A 150 -7.11 31.00 10.85
CA ARG A 150 -6.23 31.55 11.88
C ARG A 150 -7.02 32.21 13.00
#